data_AF-A0A1I7VA69-F1
#
_entry.id   AF-A0A1I7VA69-F1
#
_cell.length_a   1.000
_cell.length_b   1.000
_cell.length_c   1.000
_cell.angle_alpha   90.00
_cell.angle_beta   90.00
_cell.angle_gamma   90.00
#
_symmetry.space_group_name_H-M   'P 1'
#
loop_
_entity.id
_entity.type
_entity.pdbx_description
1 polymer ?
#
loop_
_entity_poly.entity_id
_entity_poly.type
_entity_poly.pdbx_seq_one_letter_code
_entity_poly.pdbx_strand_id
1 'polypeptide(L)'
;MPGKINPLGQRRLTFKIEFGVPLKGTFTGHDFEVLVNEAIRLILGQTAPNYSLGPFNEIERKGSVIVQASDVNLIWAALSVYGRFFGKPIALHFNSLTEGKHAFITGGSKGIGKAIAVALIRRGCSVSLAARNVEQLELVCNELNVLAKTEKNGAVAKYYSVDVTSTYNVLKTVVEEAENELGDINILVNNAGYAMQGAFDSVDISVYEEQMCLNFLSAVYMTKAVVSKMKKSREGQIIFVNSAAGQCPIWGYTAYGATKFALRGFAEALYMELLPYNVQVSVIYPPNTNTEGYQREILTMPEELKEISGTAGLFKPETVAECLICNLSRGNYHTCIGLEGMALGILSAGGAPEKSFLQAAAQVLFAGLLRAIMLIYIGHFNWIVKKYRFKRQISD
;
A
#
# COMPACT_ATOMS: atom_id res chain seq x y z
N MET A 1 5.47 11.64 -11.32
CA MET A 1 6.73 12.16 -10.75
C MET A 1 7.62 12.70 -11.88
N PRO A 2 8.44 13.74 -11.66
CA PRO A 2 9.32 14.26 -12.71
C PRO A 2 10.51 13.33 -13.00
N GLY A 3 10.83 13.16 -14.28
CA GLY A 3 11.94 12.34 -14.76
C GLY A 3 13.33 12.90 -14.43
N LYS A 4 14.37 12.14 -14.79
CA LYS A 4 15.79 12.49 -14.57
C LYS A 4 16.11 13.89 -15.13
N ILE A 5 16.98 14.61 -14.42
CA ILE A 5 17.50 15.92 -14.86
C ILE A 5 18.38 15.68 -16.09
N ASN A 6 18.11 16.38 -17.18
CA ASN A 6 18.95 16.35 -18.38
C ASN A 6 20.21 17.22 -18.18
N PRO A 7 21.23 17.12 -19.07
CA PRO A 7 22.45 17.94 -18.97
C PRO A 7 22.22 19.45 -18.98
N LEU A 8 21.03 19.90 -19.39
CA LEU A 8 20.60 21.30 -19.45
C LEU A 8 19.86 21.77 -18.17
N GLY A 9 19.83 20.96 -17.11
CA GLY A 9 19.16 21.29 -15.85
C GLY A 9 17.63 21.16 -15.87
N GLN A 10 17.07 20.63 -16.96
CA GLN A 10 15.62 20.49 -17.15
C GLN A 10 15.13 19.11 -16.72
N ARG A 11 13.86 19.03 -16.33
CA ARG A 11 13.16 17.80 -16.00
C ARG A 11 11.94 17.63 -16.89
N ARG A 12 11.69 16.39 -17.28
CA ARG A 12 10.49 15.99 -18.01
C ARG A 12 9.41 15.54 -17.03
N LEU A 13 8.31 16.26 -16.99
CA LEU A 13 7.11 15.92 -16.25
C LEU A 13 6.14 15.18 -17.19
N THR A 14 6.08 13.86 -17.09
CA THR A 14 5.17 13.02 -17.89
C THR A 14 3.85 12.81 -17.14
N PHE A 15 2.74 12.90 -17.87
CA PHE A 15 1.42 12.65 -17.32
C PHE A 15 0.45 12.08 -18.37
N LYS A 16 -0.51 11.31 -17.89
CA LYS A 16 -1.61 10.75 -18.68
C LYS A 16 -2.87 11.58 -18.46
N ILE A 17 -3.64 11.79 -19.51
CA ILE A 17 -4.91 12.51 -19.50
C ILE A 17 -6.07 11.51 -19.53
N GLU A 18 -6.94 11.56 -18.52
CA GLU A 18 -8.19 10.78 -18.48
C GLU A 18 -9.40 11.69 -18.34
N PHE A 19 -10.41 11.50 -19.19
CA PHE A 19 -11.65 12.28 -19.19
C PHE A 19 -12.74 11.53 -18.43
N GLY A 20 -13.41 12.20 -17.49
CA GLY A 20 -14.52 11.66 -16.71
C GLY A 20 -15.83 11.51 -17.47
N VAL A 21 -15.86 11.92 -18.75
CA VAL A 21 -17.01 11.75 -19.66
C VAL A 21 -16.46 11.29 -21.02
N PRO A 22 -17.14 10.36 -21.74
CA PRO A 22 -16.75 9.97 -23.09
C PRO A 22 -16.60 11.20 -24.00
N LEU A 23 -15.44 11.33 -24.62
CA LEU A 23 -15.19 12.42 -25.58
C LEU A 23 -16.04 12.22 -26.84
N LYS A 24 -16.67 13.30 -27.30
CA LYS A 24 -17.20 13.38 -28.67
C LYS A 24 -16.03 13.73 -29.60
N GLY A 25 -15.30 12.72 -30.07
CA GLY A 25 -14.18 12.88 -31.00
C GLY A 25 -12.83 12.39 -30.48
N THR A 26 -11.81 12.47 -31.34
CA THR A 26 -10.41 12.12 -31.04
C THR A 26 -9.69 13.30 -30.38
N PHE A 27 -8.99 13.05 -29.27
CA PHE A 27 -8.15 14.05 -28.60
C PHE A 27 -6.75 14.00 -29.21
N THR A 28 -6.36 15.08 -29.88
CA THR A 28 -5.15 15.18 -30.69
C THR A 28 -3.97 15.79 -29.93
N GLY A 29 -2.77 15.74 -30.51
CA GLY A 29 -1.62 16.49 -30.02
C GLY A 29 -1.87 18.00 -29.88
N HIS A 30 -2.66 18.60 -30.77
CA HIS A 30 -3.01 20.02 -30.67
C HIS A 30 -3.89 20.32 -29.45
N ASP A 31 -4.87 19.44 -29.18
CA ASP A 31 -5.74 19.58 -28.00
C ASP A 31 -4.94 19.45 -26.70
N PHE A 32 -3.90 18.59 -26.69
CA PHE A 32 -2.96 18.48 -25.59
C PHE A 32 -2.21 19.79 -25.33
N GLU A 33 -1.66 20.42 -26.38
CA GLU A 33 -0.95 21.70 -26.23
C GLU A 33 -1.86 22.80 -25.70
N VAL A 34 -3.07 22.93 -26.27
CA VAL A 34 -4.06 23.92 -25.83
C VAL A 34 -4.39 23.74 -24.36
N LEU A 35 -4.67 22.51 -23.93
CA LEU A 35 -4.99 22.19 -22.54
C LEU A 35 -3.86 22.57 -21.58
N VAL A 36 -2.63 22.21 -21.90
CA VAL A 36 -1.48 22.47 -21.03
C VAL A 36 -1.19 23.98 -20.95
N ASN A 37 -1.24 24.67 -22.09
CA ASN A 37 -1.01 26.12 -22.14
C ASN A 37 -2.11 26.88 -21.38
N GLU A 38 -3.37 26.48 -21.55
CA GLU A 38 -4.49 27.06 -20.82
C GLU A 38 -4.39 26.83 -19.32
N ALA A 39 -4.06 25.60 -18.89
CA ALA A 39 -3.88 25.26 -17.49
C ALA A 39 -2.79 26.10 -16.81
N ILE A 40 -1.63 26.20 -17.45
CA ILE A 40 -0.50 26.96 -16.92
C ILE A 40 -0.83 28.46 -16.91
N ARG A 41 -1.43 28.98 -17.99
CA ARG A 41 -1.81 30.39 -18.08
C ARG A 41 -2.86 30.79 -17.05
N LEU A 42 -3.89 29.96 -16.83
CA LEU A 42 -4.97 30.29 -15.89
C LEU A 42 -4.51 30.24 -14.43
N ILE A 43 -3.64 29.30 -14.07
CA ILE A 43 -3.20 29.14 -12.68
C ILE A 43 -1.98 30.02 -12.34
N LEU A 44 -1.01 30.14 -13.25
CA LEU A 44 0.25 30.86 -13.00
C LEU A 44 0.32 32.24 -13.65
N GLY A 45 -0.53 32.54 -14.64
CA GLY A 45 -0.55 33.84 -15.31
C GLY A 45 0.82 34.26 -15.84
N GLN A 46 1.24 35.48 -15.52
CA GLN A 46 2.54 36.04 -15.93
C GLN A 46 3.73 35.44 -15.15
N THR A 47 3.49 34.67 -14.09
CA THR A 47 4.55 34.01 -13.31
C THR A 47 4.90 32.62 -13.84
N ALA A 48 4.29 32.21 -14.96
CA ALA A 48 4.56 30.92 -15.57
C ALA A 48 6.05 30.81 -15.97
N PRO A 49 6.75 29.74 -15.56
CA PRO A 49 8.14 29.51 -15.96
C PRO A 49 8.20 29.13 -17.44
N ASN A 50 9.37 29.27 -18.06
CA ASN A 50 9.56 28.79 -19.43
C ASN A 50 9.52 27.26 -19.48
N TYR A 51 8.65 26.72 -20.33
CA TYR A 51 8.52 25.28 -20.56
C TYR A 51 8.42 24.96 -22.05
N SER A 52 8.70 23.71 -22.40
CA SER A 52 8.41 23.14 -23.72
C SER A 52 7.59 21.87 -23.59
N LEU A 53 6.85 21.53 -24.64
CA LEU A 53 6.03 20.31 -24.66
C LEU A 53 6.80 19.20 -25.35
N GLY A 54 6.78 18.01 -24.75
CA GLY A 54 7.25 16.80 -25.40
C GLY A 54 6.17 16.18 -26.29
N PRO A 55 6.51 15.14 -27.07
CA PRO A 55 5.56 14.48 -27.95
C PRO A 55 4.37 13.92 -27.17
N PHE A 56 3.18 14.03 -27.74
CA PHE A 56 1.94 13.46 -27.21
C PHE A 56 1.61 12.15 -27.93
N ASN A 57 1.40 11.08 -27.18
CA ASN A 57 0.90 9.81 -27.72
C ASN A 57 -0.63 9.78 -27.59
N GLU A 58 -1.32 9.85 -28.73
CA GLU A 58 -2.79 9.92 -28.80
C GLU A 58 -3.48 8.62 -28.33
N ILE A 59 -2.82 7.47 -28.53
CA ILE A 59 -3.35 6.15 -28.13
C ILE A 59 -3.26 6.01 -26.61
N GLU A 60 -2.09 6.27 -26.04
CA GLU A 60 -1.86 6.16 -24.59
C GLU A 60 -2.38 7.37 -23.79
N ARG A 61 -2.72 8.46 -24.50
CA ARG A 61 -3.05 9.78 -23.94
C ARG A 61 -1.99 10.30 -22.96
N LYS A 62 -0.73 10.01 -23.27
CA LYS A 62 0.43 10.42 -22.46
C LYS A 62 1.14 11.57 -23.16
N GLY A 63 1.38 12.64 -22.42
CA GLY A 63 2.18 13.77 -22.86
C GLY A 63 3.19 14.18 -21.80
N SER A 64 4.03 15.15 -22.13
CA SER A 64 5.02 15.64 -21.17
C SER A 64 5.26 17.14 -21.30
N VAL A 65 5.57 17.77 -20.16
CA VAL A 65 6.11 19.13 -20.10
C VAL A 65 7.56 19.06 -19.67
N ILE A 66 8.44 19.75 -20.38
CA ILE A 66 9.86 19.89 -20.05
C ILE A 66 10.07 21.29 -19.51
N VAL A 67 10.59 21.39 -18.28
CA VAL A 67 10.77 22.65 -17.57
C VAL A 67 12.04 22.59 -16.73
N GLN A 68 12.59 23.74 -16.33
CA GLN A 68 13.71 23.79 -15.40
C GLN A 68 13.40 23.04 -14.10
N ALA A 69 14.37 22.33 -13.54
CA ALA A 69 14.17 21.47 -12.39
C ALA A 69 13.59 22.19 -11.16
N SER A 70 13.89 23.50 -11.01
CA SER A 70 13.35 24.37 -9.95
C SER A 70 11.84 24.58 -10.07
N ASP A 71 11.30 24.60 -11.29
CA ASP A 71 9.93 25.08 -11.55
C ASP A 71 8.95 23.93 -11.87
N VAL A 72 9.45 22.69 -11.86
CA VAL A 72 8.65 21.47 -12.08
C VAL A 72 7.45 21.39 -11.15
N ASN A 73 7.66 21.68 -9.86
CA ASN A 73 6.58 21.58 -8.87
C ASN A 73 5.50 22.64 -9.12
N LEU A 74 5.89 23.80 -9.65
CA LEU A 74 4.98 24.88 -10.00
C LEU A 74 4.09 24.50 -11.18
N ILE A 75 4.70 23.93 -12.24
CA ILE A 75 3.96 23.38 -13.38
C ILE A 75 3.06 22.22 -12.96
N TRP A 76 3.56 21.31 -12.13
CA TRP A 76 2.78 20.18 -11.60
C TRP A 76 1.56 20.66 -10.80
N ALA A 77 1.74 21.65 -9.93
CA ALA A 77 0.66 22.25 -9.15
C ALA A 77 -0.38 22.92 -10.04
N ALA A 78 0.06 23.71 -11.02
CA ALA A 78 -0.82 24.37 -11.98
C ALA A 78 -1.71 23.39 -12.74
N LEU A 79 -1.11 22.35 -13.29
CA LEU A 79 -1.81 21.28 -13.99
C LEU A 79 -2.79 20.54 -13.06
N SER A 80 -2.36 20.22 -11.84
CA SER A 80 -3.20 19.51 -10.85
C SER A 80 -4.40 20.33 -10.39
N VAL A 81 -4.22 21.63 -10.17
CA VAL A 81 -5.30 22.56 -9.78
C VAL A 81 -6.27 22.73 -10.95
N TYR A 82 -5.76 22.93 -12.16
CA TYR A 82 -6.59 23.10 -13.36
C TYR A 82 -7.49 21.88 -13.62
N GLY A 83 -6.93 20.67 -13.62
CA GLY A 83 -7.67 19.42 -13.85
C GLY A 83 -8.74 19.14 -12.78
N ARG A 84 -8.58 19.69 -11.57
CA ARG A 84 -9.52 19.48 -10.46
C ARG A 84 -10.63 20.53 -10.38
N PHE A 85 -10.37 21.77 -10.82
CA PHE A 85 -11.26 22.90 -10.54
C PHE A 85 -11.73 23.71 -11.77
N PHE A 86 -11.08 23.63 -12.94
CA PHE A 86 -11.27 24.63 -13.99
C PHE A 86 -11.60 24.13 -15.41
N GLY A 87 -12.04 22.88 -15.58
CA GLY A 87 -12.53 22.39 -16.88
C GLY A 87 -12.97 20.94 -16.80
N LYS A 88 -13.64 20.42 -17.84
CA LYS A 88 -14.18 19.03 -17.95
C LYS A 88 -13.35 18.04 -17.11
N PRO A 89 -13.95 17.11 -16.35
CA PRO A 89 -13.25 16.30 -15.35
C PRO A 89 -12.07 15.57 -15.99
N ILE A 90 -10.87 16.14 -15.90
CA ILE A 90 -9.67 15.63 -16.54
C ILE A 90 -8.70 15.29 -15.41
N ALA A 91 -8.51 13.99 -15.19
CA ALA A 91 -7.52 13.51 -14.26
C ALA A 91 -6.15 13.49 -14.97
N LEU A 92 -5.22 14.31 -14.46
CA LEU A 92 -3.82 14.29 -14.88
C LEU A 92 -3.05 13.32 -13.98
N HIS A 93 -2.72 12.14 -14.51
CA HIS A 93 -1.99 11.10 -13.77
C HIS A 93 -0.50 11.22 -14.05
N PHE A 94 0.25 11.75 -13.08
CA PHE A 94 1.70 11.95 -13.20
C PHE A 94 2.48 10.66 -12.90
N ASN A 95 2.81 9.87 -13.93
CA ASN A 95 3.30 8.48 -13.87
C ASN A 95 2.35 7.54 -13.11
N SER A 96 1.91 6.48 -13.77
CA SER A 96 1.29 5.34 -13.11
C SER A 96 2.29 4.76 -12.10
N LEU A 97 1.91 4.63 -10.84
CA LEU A 97 2.73 4.00 -9.80
C LEU A 97 3.10 2.54 -10.14
N THR A 98 2.43 1.94 -11.12
CA THR A 98 2.43 0.49 -11.34
C THR A 98 2.79 0.11 -12.77
N GLU A 99 2.49 0.92 -13.78
CA GLU A 99 2.73 0.56 -15.18
C GLU A 99 4.23 0.54 -15.52
N GLY A 100 4.72 -0.57 -16.05
CA GLY A 100 6.13 -0.77 -16.36
C GLY A 100 7.02 -0.81 -15.11
N LYS A 101 6.43 -1.06 -13.93
CA LYS A 101 7.14 -1.19 -12.65
C LYS A 101 7.27 -2.65 -12.25
N HIS A 102 8.23 -2.91 -11.35
CA HIS A 102 8.42 -4.22 -10.74
C HIS A 102 8.05 -4.17 -9.25
N ALA A 103 7.13 -5.04 -8.84
CA ALA A 103 6.74 -5.22 -7.45
C ALA A 103 7.21 -6.57 -6.88
N PHE A 104 7.82 -6.57 -5.71
CA PHE A 104 8.17 -7.78 -4.97
C PHE A 104 7.18 -7.99 -3.81
N ILE A 105 6.53 -9.14 -3.74
CA ILE A 105 5.43 -9.42 -2.81
C ILE A 105 5.75 -10.67 -1.99
N THR A 106 5.94 -10.47 -0.68
CA THR A 106 6.06 -11.59 0.27
C THR A 106 4.69 -12.15 0.62
N GLY A 107 4.56 -13.48 0.74
CA GLY A 107 3.27 -14.14 0.94
C GLY A 107 2.33 -14.00 -0.25
N GLY A 108 2.89 -13.88 -1.47
CA GLY A 108 2.13 -13.63 -2.71
C GLY A 108 1.31 -14.81 -3.25
N SER A 109 1.47 -16.01 -2.68
CA SER A 109 0.83 -17.24 -3.18
C SER A 109 -0.66 -17.39 -2.83
N LYS A 110 -1.19 -16.58 -1.92
CA LYS A 110 -2.60 -16.62 -1.50
C LYS A 110 -3.06 -15.37 -0.77
N GLY A 111 -4.36 -15.32 -0.45
CA GLY A 111 -4.98 -14.29 0.39
C GLY A 111 -4.75 -12.88 -0.14
N ILE A 112 -4.45 -11.95 0.77
CA ILE A 112 -4.23 -10.53 0.45
C ILE A 112 -3.05 -10.35 -0.51
N GLY A 113 -1.94 -11.08 -0.32
CA GLY A 113 -0.77 -11.01 -1.19
C GLY A 113 -1.08 -11.35 -2.65
N LYS A 114 -1.81 -12.46 -2.87
CA LYS A 114 -2.30 -12.83 -4.21
C LYS A 114 -3.22 -11.76 -4.79
N ALA A 115 -4.16 -11.24 -4.01
CA ALA A 115 -5.08 -10.20 -4.47
C ALA A 115 -4.36 -8.89 -4.87
N ILE A 116 -3.32 -8.50 -4.12
CA ILE A 116 -2.46 -7.36 -4.46
C ILE A 116 -1.70 -7.64 -5.77
N ALA A 117 -1.16 -8.85 -5.95
CA ALA A 117 -0.47 -9.24 -7.17
C ALA A 117 -1.40 -9.15 -8.40
N VAL A 118 -2.64 -9.63 -8.28
CA VAL A 118 -3.67 -9.49 -9.33
C VAL A 118 -3.93 -8.02 -9.66
N ALA A 119 -4.13 -7.18 -8.65
CA ALA A 119 -4.43 -5.76 -8.82
C ALA A 119 -3.27 -4.99 -9.48
N LEU A 120 -2.02 -5.38 -9.19
CA LEU A 120 -0.80 -4.80 -9.78
C LEU A 120 -0.61 -5.26 -11.23
N ILE A 121 -0.78 -6.56 -11.52
CA ILE A 121 -0.67 -7.12 -12.87
C ILE A 121 -1.68 -6.49 -13.82
N ARG A 122 -2.94 -6.27 -13.39
CA ARG A 122 -3.95 -5.56 -14.20
C ARG A 122 -3.52 -4.16 -14.62
N ARG A 123 -2.65 -3.52 -13.84
CA ARG A 123 -2.16 -2.16 -14.06
C ARG A 123 -0.79 -2.11 -14.74
N GLY A 124 -0.35 -3.20 -15.34
CA GLY A 124 0.91 -3.28 -16.08
C GLY A 124 2.16 -3.38 -15.20
N CYS A 125 2.03 -3.79 -13.94
CA CYS A 125 3.16 -3.99 -13.03
C CYS A 125 3.60 -5.46 -13.10
N SER A 126 4.87 -5.70 -13.40
CA SER A 126 5.46 -7.03 -13.24
C SER A 126 5.62 -7.35 -11.75
N VAL A 127 5.45 -8.61 -11.37
CA VAL A 127 5.47 -9.04 -9.96
C VAL A 127 6.40 -10.22 -9.72
N SER A 128 7.15 -10.16 -8.63
CA SER A 128 7.88 -11.28 -8.04
C SER A 128 7.17 -11.75 -6.78
N LEU A 129 6.75 -13.01 -6.73
CA LEU A 129 6.04 -13.59 -5.59
C LEU A 129 6.98 -14.46 -4.77
N ALA A 130 7.09 -14.18 -3.47
CA ALA A 130 7.86 -14.99 -2.54
C ALA A 130 6.96 -15.72 -1.54
N ALA A 131 7.08 -17.04 -1.46
CA ALA A 131 6.43 -17.90 -0.45
C ALA A 131 7.14 -19.26 -0.35
N ARG A 132 6.69 -20.13 0.56
CA ARG A 132 7.32 -21.45 0.76
C ARG A 132 6.86 -22.50 -0.25
N ASN A 133 5.56 -22.62 -0.48
CA ASN A 133 4.98 -23.69 -1.30
C ASN A 133 5.16 -23.38 -2.80
N VAL A 134 6.00 -24.19 -3.47
CA VAL A 134 6.33 -24.06 -4.90
C VAL A 134 5.11 -24.28 -5.79
N GLU A 135 4.35 -25.35 -5.56
CA GLU A 135 3.18 -25.72 -6.39
C GLU A 135 2.14 -24.58 -6.43
N GLN A 136 1.85 -24.00 -5.26
CA GLN A 136 0.93 -22.88 -5.15
C GLN A 136 1.47 -21.61 -5.82
N LEU A 137 2.78 -21.35 -5.70
CA LEU A 137 3.42 -20.22 -6.35
C LEU A 137 3.37 -20.35 -7.88
N GLU A 138 3.69 -21.52 -8.40
CA GLU A 138 3.65 -21.80 -9.84
C GLU A 138 2.24 -21.63 -10.40
N LEU A 139 1.23 -22.20 -9.73
CA LEU A 139 -0.17 -22.04 -10.11
C LEU A 139 -0.56 -20.57 -10.18
N VAL A 140 -0.26 -19.77 -9.15
CA VAL A 140 -0.61 -18.35 -9.11
C VAL A 140 0.16 -17.55 -10.16
N CYS A 141 1.45 -17.80 -10.37
CA CYS A 141 2.21 -17.13 -11.42
C CYS A 141 1.65 -17.43 -12.81
N ASN A 142 1.22 -18.67 -13.07
CA ASN A 142 0.58 -19.03 -14.33
C ASN A 142 -0.75 -18.26 -14.52
N GLU A 143 -1.60 -18.20 -13.50
CA GLU A 143 -2.83 -17.39 -13.54
C GLU A 143 -2.55 -15.91 -13.83
N LEU A 144 -1.55 -15.32 -13.16
CA LEU A 144 -1.18 -13.92 -13.34
C LEU A 144 -0.59 -13.63 -14.73
N ASN A 145 0.21 -14.55 -15.26
CA ASN A 145 0.76 -14.42 -16.61
C ASN A 145 -0.31 -14.57 -17.69
N VAL A 146 -1.33 -15.41 -17.48
CA VAL A 146 -2.52 -15.45 -18.35
C VAL A 146 -3.27 -14.12 -18.29
N LEU A 147 -3.50 -13.59 -17.08
CA LEU A 147 -4.15 -12.30 -16.89
C LEU A 147 -3.41 -11.16 -17.61
N ALA A 148 -2.09 -11.07 -17.46
CA ALA A 148 -1.29 -10.03 -18.13
C ALA A 148 -1.39 -10.11 -19.67
N LYS A 149 -1.45 -11.31 -20.23
CA LYS A 149 -1.69 -11.53 -21.67
C LYS A 149 -3.09 -11.07 -22.10
N THR A 150 -4.12 -11.35 -21.28
CA THR A 150 -5.49 -10.88 -21.52
C THR A 150 -5.58 -9.36 -21.51
N GLU A 151 -4.89 -8.70 -20.57
CA GLU A 151 -4.85 -7.24 -20.43
C GLU A 151 -3.95 -6.56 -21.49
N LYS A 152 -3.13 -7.33 -22.22
CA LYS A 152 -2.20 -6.84 -23.27
C LYS A 152 -1.25 -5.75 -22.77
N ASN A 153 -0.82 -5.83 -21.53
CA ASN A 153 -0.06 -4.76 -20.86
C ASN A 153 1.44 -5.08 -20.67
N GLY A 154 1.90 -6.26 -21.11
CA GLY A 154 3.31 -6.66 -21.08
C GLY A 154 3.88 -6.99 -19.69
N ALA A 155 3.04 -6.99 -18.64
CA ALA A 155 3.49 -7.37 -17.30
C ALA A 155 3.79 -8.87 -17.21
N VAL A 156 4.70 -9.24 -16.32
CA VAL A 156 5.12 -10.63 -16.09
C VAL A 156 5.12 -10.95 -14.60
N ALA A 157 4.69 -12.17 -14.25
CA ALA A 157 4.78 -12.72 -12.91
C ALA A 157 5.87 -13.80 -12.83
N LYS A 158 6.73 -13.70 -11.82
CA LYS A 158 7.76 -14.69 -11.45
C LYS A 158 7.60 -15.10 -9.98
N TYR A 159 8.09 -16.27 -9.61
CA TYR A 159 8.04 -16.75 -8.24
C TYR A 159 9.41 -17.16 -7.71
N TYR A 160 9.56 -17.06 -6.39
CA TYR A 160 10.74 -17.44 -5.64
C TYR A 160 10.31 -18.23 -4.41
N SER A 161 10.76 -19.48 -4.31
CA SER A 161 10.48 -20.30 -3.14
C SER A 161 11.47 -19.98 -2.03
N VAL A 162 10.99 -19.34 -0.97
CA VAL A 162 11.83 -18.93 0.17
C VAL A 162 10.99 -18.82 1.43
N ASP A 163 11.56 -19.23 2.56
CA ASP A 163 11.03 -18.85 3.87
C ASP A 163 11.54 -17.45 4.23
N VAL A 164 10.63 -16.50 4.38
CA VAL A 164 10.96 -15.10 4.71
C VAL A 164 11.49 -14.92 6.14
N THR A 165 11.45 -15.98 6.97
CA THR A 165 12.14 -16.02 8.27
C THR A 165 13.61 -16.43 8.17
N SER A 166 14.08 -16.78 6.96
CA SER A 166 15.48 -17.11 6.70
C SER A 166 16.42 -15.94 7.00
N THR A 167 17.73 -16.23 7.01
CA THR A 167 18.75 -15.20 7.22
C THR A 167 18.66 -14.06 6.20
N TYR A 168 19.07 -12.86 6.61
CA TYR A 168 19.12 -11.69 5.73
C TYR A 168 19.86 -11.94 4.41
N ASN A 169 20.96 -12.72 4.43
CA ASN A 169 21.73 -13.01 3.22
C ASN A 169 20.93 -13.82 2.19
N VAL A 170 20.15 -14.82 2.63
CA VAL A 170 19.27 -15.59 1.74
C VAL A 170 18.23 -14.68 1.10
N LEU A 171 17.58 -13.82 1.89
CA LEU A 171 16.57 -12.90 1.38
C LEU A 171 17.15 -11.86 0.43
N LYS A 172 18.37 -11.38 0.71
CA LYS A 172 19.10 -10.48 -0.18
C LYS A 172 19.40 -11.13 -1.53
N THR A 173 19.84 -12.39 -1.54
CA THR A 173 20.10 -13.14 -2.79
C THR A 173 18.82 -13.28 -3.62
N VAL A 174 17.70 -13.67 -3.01
CA VAL A 174 16.41 -13.79 -3.72
C VAL A 174 15.95 -12.44 -4.31
N VAL A 175 16.16 -11.35 -3.58
CA VAL A 175 15.88 -9.99 -4.09
C VAL A 175 16.75 -9.66 -5.30
N GLU A 176 18.05 -9.97 -5.24
CA GLU A 176 18.98 -9.74 -6.35
C GLU A 176 18.62 -10.59 -7.58
N GLU A 177 18.20 -11.85 -7.40
CA GLU A 177 17.70 -12.71 -8.48
C GLU A 177 16.45 -12.12 -9.16
N ALA A 178 15.48 -11.67 -8.36
CA ALA A 178 14.29 -11.00 -8.87
C ALA A 178 14.59 -9.72 -9.65
N GLU A 179 15.57 -8.93 -9.18
CA GLU A 179 16.00 -7.72 -9.87
C GLU A 179 16.73 -8.02 -11.19
N ASN A 180 17.50 -9.11 -11.25
CA ASN A 180 18.17 -9.52 -12.48
C ASN A 180 17.17 -9.95 -13.58
N GLU A 181 16.04 -10.55 -13.19
CA GLU A 181 15.02 -11.02 -14.15
C GLU A 181 14.04 -9.94 -14.60
N LEU A 182 13.57 -9.09 -13.68
CA LEU A 182 12.47 -8.14 -13.95
C LEU A 182 12.88 -6.67 -13.81
N GLY A 183 14.15 -6.40 -13.49
CA GLY A 183 14.67 -5.05 -13.23
C GLY A 183 14.51 -4.61 -11.78
N ASP A 184 15.01 -3.42 -11.46
CA ASP A 184 14.99 -2.87 -10.10
C ASP A 184 13.59 -2.91 -9.46
N ILE A 185 13.50 -3.37 -8.21
CA ILE A 185 12.23 -3.41 -7.49
C ILE A 185 11.79 -1.99 -7.14
N ASN A 186 10.66 -1.57 -7.71
CA ASN A 186 10.07 -0.26 -7.46
C ASN A 186 9.05 -0.29 -6.32
N ILE A 187 8.41 -1.44 -6.10
CA ILE A 187 7.39 -1.63 -5.07
C ILE A 187 7.77 -2.85 -4.23
N LEU A 188 7.92 -2.70 -2.91
CA LEU A 188 8.02 -3.83 -1.99
C LEU A 188 6.72 -3.94 -1.20
N VAL A 189 6.11 -5.13 -1.21
CA VAL A 189 4.94 -5.46 -0.38
C VAL A 189 5.35 -6.48 0.68
N ASN A 190 5.55 -5.98 1.89
CA ASN A 190 5.72 -6.79 3.09
C ASN A 190 4.34 -7.28 3.55
N ASN A 191 3.94 -8.45 3.07
CA ASN A 191 2.62 -9.05 3.31
C ASN A 191 2.68 -10.40 4.04
N ALA A 192 3.80 -11.13 3.97
CA ALA A 192 3.91 -12.40 4.67
C ALA A 192 3.64 -12.24 6.18
N GLY A 193 2.78 -13.11 6.71
CA GLY A 193 2.42 -13.12 8.11
C GLY A 193 1.21 -14.01 8.39
N TYR A 194 1.01 -14.34 9.66
CA TYR A 194 -0.20 -14.99 10.16
C TYR A 194 -0.41 -14.64 11.64
N ALA A 195 -1.61 -14.88 12.15
CA ALA A 195 -1.94 -14.67 13.55
C ALA A 195 -1.93 -16.00 14.30
N MET A 196 -1.26 -16.00 15.46
CA MET A 196 -1.49 -16.98 16.52
C MET A 196 -2.14 -16.26 17.69
N GLN A 197 -3.20 -16.87 18.20
CA GLN A 197 -3.99 -16.36 19.29
C GLN A 197 -4.01 -17.30 20.48
N GLY A 198 -4.23 -16.70 21.65
CA GLY A 198 -4.43 -17.41 22.90
C GLY A 198 -4.22 -16.48 24.09
N ALA A 199 -4.71 -16.91 25.24
CA ALA A 199 -4.41 -16.23 26.50
C ALA A 199 -2.89 -16.29 26.76
N PHE A 200 -2.32 -15.24 27.35
CA PHE A 200 -0.88 -15.09 27.52
C PHE A 200 -0.22 -16.30 28.22
N ASP A 201 -0.86 -16.80 29.26
CA ASP A 201 -0.45 -17.95 30.07
C ASP A 201 -0.60 -19.30 29.35
N SER A 202 -1.38 -19.36 28.27
CA SER A 202 -1.63 -20.58 27.49
C SER A 202 -0.80 -20.67 26.21
N VAL A 203 -0.13 -19.59 25.81
CA VAL A 203 0.67 -19.52 24.58
C VAL A 203 2.14 -19.73 24.91
N ASP A 204 2.78 -20.70 24.25
CA ASP A 204 4.20 -20.98 24.42
C ASP A 204 5.08 -19.81 23.96
N ILE A 205 6.22 -19.60 24.63
CA ILE A 205 7.15 -18.51 24.32
C ILE A 205 7.67 -18.58 22.87
N SER A 206 7.88 -19.78 22.32
CA SER A 206 8.33 -19.95 20.93
C SER A 206 7.36 -19.33 19.91
N VAL A 207 6.06 -19.26 20.22
CA VAL A 207 5.06 -18.61 19.36
C VAL A 207 5.32 -17.11 19.27
N TYR A 208 5.76 -16.46 20.34
CA TYR A 208 6.10 -15.03 20.32
C TYR A 208 7.33 -14.78 19.44
N GLU A 209 8.35 -15.63 19.56
CA GLU A 209 9.56 -15.55 18.75
C GLU A 209 9.27 -15.79 17.27
N GLU A 210 8.46 -16.81 16.95
CA GLU A 210 8.06 -17.11 15.57
C GLU A 210 7.24 -15.97 14.96
N GLN A 211 6.24 -15.48 15.69
CA GLN A 211 5.42 -14.34 15.26
C GLN A 211 6.29 -13.10 15.02
N MET A 212 7.25 -12.81 15.91
CA MET A 212 8.15 -11.66 15.74
C MET A 212 9.10 -11.83 14.55
N CYS A 213 9.66 -13.02 14.37
CA CYS A 213 10.50 -13.35 13.22
C CYS A 213 9.73 -13.14 11.90
N LEU A 214 8.52 -13.70 11.82
CA LEU A 214 7.75 -13.67 10.59
C LEU A 214 7.05 -12.33 10.35
N ASN A 215 6.29 -11.80 11.30
CA ASN A 215 5.44 -10.64 11.06
C ASN A 215 6.21 -9.30 11.09
N PHE A 216 7.39 -9.28 11.71
CA PHE A 216 8.19 -8.07 11.88
C PHE A 216 9.59 -8.18 11.25
N LEU A 217 10.44 -9.10 11.71
CA LEU A 217 11.85 -9.14 11.25
C LEU A 217 11.97 -9.47 9.75
N SER A 218 11.10 -10.33 9.21
CA SER A 218 11.07 -10.60 7.77
C SER A 218 10.88 -9.31 6.95
N ALA A 219 9.98 -8.42 7.40
CA ALA A 219 9.70 -7.16 6.75
C ALA A 219 10.89 -6.18 6.87
N VAL A 220 11.61 -6.22 8.00
CA VAL A 220 12.86 -5.47 8.18
C VAL A 220 13.92 -5.95 7.19
N TYR A 221 14.12 -7.27 7.06
CA TYR A 221 15.13 -7.85 6.17
C TYR A 221 14.83 -7.56 4.69
N MET A 222 13.60 -7.77 4.25
CA MET A 222 13.18 -7.47 2.87
C MET A 222 13.31 -5.99 2.55
N THR A 223 12.90 -5.12 3.48
CA THR A 223 13.07 -3.67 3.33
C THR A 223 14.55 -3.29 3.22
N LYS A 224 15.40 -3.86 4.08
CA LYS A 224 16.85 -3.63 4.06
C LYS A 224 17.50 -4.08 2.75
N ALA A 225 16.98 -5.14 2.12
CA ALA A 225 17.49 -5.66 0.85
C ALA A 225 17.24 -4.70 -0.33
N VAL A 226 16.09 -4.01 -0.39
CA VAL A 226 15.72 -3.15 -1.54
C VAL A 226 16.06 -1.67 -1.36
N VAL A 227 16.12 -1.18 -0.11
CA VAL A 227 16.09 0.26 0.20
C VAL A 227 17.26 1.04 -0.39
N SER A 228 18.45 0.43 -0.50
CA SER A 228 19.65 1.09 -1.04
C SER A 228 19.46 1.49 -2.51
N LYS A 229 18.92 0.57 -3.32
CA LYS A 229 18.66 0.82 -4.75
C LYS A 229 17.54 1.85 -4.92
N MET A 230 16.46 1.75 -4.14
CA MET A 230 15.37 2.75 -4.13
C MET A 230 15.89 4.16 -3.77
N LYS A 231 16.78 4.28 -2.79
CA LYS A 231 17.41 5.57 -2.44
C LYS A 231 18.27 6.12 -3.57
N LYS A 232 19.03 5.26 -4.26
CA LYS A 232 19.89 5.64 -5.39
C LYS A 232 19.07 6.09 -6.61
N SER A 233 17.98 5.39 -6.91
CA SER A 233 17.07 5.76 -8.01
C SER A 233 16.18 6.96 -7.67
N ARG A 234 16.07 7.31 -6.38
CA ARG A 234 15.11 8.28 -5.82
C ARG A 234 13.67 7.96 -6.21
N GLU A 235 13.37 6.67 -6.29
CA GLU A 235 12.06 6.15 -6.66
C GLU A 235 11.85 4.81 -5.94
N GLY A 236 10.76 4.70 -5.19
CA GLY A 236 10.38 3.46 -4.55
C GLY A 236 9.14 3.62 -3.68
N GLN A 237 8.43 2.51 -3.48
CA GLN A 237 7.25 2.40 -2.63
C GLN A 237 7.39 1.16 -1.75
N ILE A 238 7.42 1.33 -0.44
CA ILE A 238 7.43 0.22 0.52
C ILE A 238 6.08 0.15 1.20
N ILE A 239 5.45 -1.01 1.16
CA ILE A 239 4.10 -1.24 1.69
C ILE A 239 4.18 -2.28 2.79
N PHE A 240 3.61 -1.96 3.94
CA PHE A 240 3.44 -2.90 5.04
C PHE A 240 1.97 -3.30 5.17
N VAL A 241 1.68 -4.59 4.99
CA VAL A 241 0.36 -5.16 5.30
C VAL A 241 0.30 -5.45 6.79
N ASN A 242 -0.29 -4.51 7.50
CA ASN A 242 -0.48 -4.56 8.95
C ASN A 242 -1.82 -5.24 9.27
N SER A 243 -2.55 -4.77 10.27
CA SER A 243 -3.86 -5.26 10.69
C SER A 243 -4.53 -4.22 11.58
N ALA A 244 -5.87 -4.24 11.68
CA ALA A 244 -6.59 -3.51 12.72
C ALA A 244 -6.05 -3.81 14.14
N ALA A 245 -5.52 -5.03 14.37
CA ALA A 245 -4.86 -5.41 15.62
C ALA A 245 -3.53 -4.67 15.89
N GLY A 246 -2.98 -3.94 14.90
CA GLY A 246 -1.86 -3.02 15.07
C GLY A 246 -2.27 -1.59 15.46
N GLN A 247 -3.58 -1.34 15.63
CA GLN A 247 -4.15 -0.04 16.01
C GLN A 247 -4.91 -0.10 17.33
N CYS A 248 -5.45 -1.27 17.69
CA CYS A 248 -6.23 -1.47 18.90
C CYS A 248 -5.80 -2.76 19.63
N PRO A 249 -5.67 -2.74 20.96
CA PRO A 249 -5.45 -3.96 21.74
C PRO A 249 -6.68 -4.87 21.68
N ILE A 250 -6.44 -6.17 21.50
CA ILE A 250 -7.47 -7.21 21.45
C ILE A 250 -7.01 -8.36 22.36
N TRP A 251 -7.92 -8.85 23.22
CA TRP A 251 -7.63 -9.99 24.08
C TRP A 251 -7.25 -11.22 23.23
N GLY A 252 -6.25 -11.98 23.66
CA GLY A 252 -5.81 -13.17 22.91
C GLY A 252 -4.80 -12.90 21.79
N TYR A 253 -4.53 -11.63 21.44
CA TYR A 253 -3.51 -11.25 20.44
C TYR A 253 -2.25 -10.65 21.08
N THR A 254 -1.82 -11.11 22.25
CA THR A 254 -0.57 -10.61 22.85
C THR A 254 0.64 -10.89 21.97
N ALA A 255 0.75 -12.09 21.41
CA ALA A 255 1.81 -12.45 20.46
C ALA A 255 1.64 -11.71 19.12
N TYR A 256 0.48 -11.86 18.47
CA TYR A 256 0.23 -11.27 17.16
C TYR A 256 0.19 -9.73 17.17
N GLY A 257 -0.63 -9.15 18.04
CA GLY A 257 -0.82 -7.70 18.14
C GLY A 257 0.48 -6.96 18.39
N ALA A 258 1.33 -7.45 19.31
CA ALA A 258 2.64 -6.84 19.57
C ALA A 258 3.49 -6.68 18.31
N THR A 259 3.52 -7.69 17.42
CA THR A 259 4.26 -7.61 16.14
C THR A 259 3.67 -6.56 15.20
N LYS A 260 2.35 -6.38 15.20
CA LYS A 260 1.64 -5.43 14.33
C LYS A 260 1.77 -3.98 14.83
N PHE A 261 1.87 -3.77 16.14
CA PHE A 261 2.30 -2.49 16.72
C PHE A 261 3.77 -2.19 16.42
N ALA A 262 4.67 -3.18 16.55
CA ALA A 262 6.09 -3.01 16.21
C ALA A 262 6.28 -2.64 14.73
N LEU A 263 5.58 -3.34 13.83
CA LEU A 263 5.60 -3.06 12.39
C LEU A 263 5.11 -1.65 12.06
N ARG A 264 4.07 -1.18 12.77
CA ARG A 264 3.55 0.19 12.64
C ARG A 264 4.61 1.22 13.03
N GLY A 265 5.19 1.09 14.23
CA GLY A 265 6.21 2.03 14.70
C GLY A 265 7.43 2.07 13.79
N PHE A 266 7.86 0.90 13.31
CA PHE A 266 8.94 0.80 12.32
C PHE A 266 8.60 1.54 11.01
N ALA A 267 7.40 1.34 10.45
CA ALA A 267 7.00 2.00 9.22
C ALA A 267 6.95 3.54 9.35
N GLU A 268 6.45 4.05 10.49
CA GLU A 268 6.35 5.49 10.75
C GLU A 268 7.75 6.14 10.88
N ALA A 269 8.67 5.50 11.60
CA ALA A 269 10.05 5.96 11.67
C ALA A 269 10.75 5.90 10.31
N LEU A 270 10.60 4.77 9.60
CA LEU A 270 11.20 4.56 8.28
C LEU A 270 10.71 5.59 7.26
N TYR A 271 9.44 5.98 7.30
CA TYR A 271 8.91 7.03 6.43
C TYR A 271 9.74 8.31 6.50
N MET A 272 10.08 8.77 7.72
CA MET A 272 10.89 9.98 7.92
C MET A 272 12.32 9.81 7.39
N GLU A 273 12.93 8.64 7.59
CA GLU A 273 14.27 8.34 7.08
C GLU A 273 14.34 8.30 5.54
N LEU A 274 13.25 7.92 4.89
CA LEU A 274 13.16 7.74 3.44
C LEU A 274 12.66 8.97 2.69
N LEU A 275 12.01 9.90 3.40
CA LEU A 275 11.46 11.13 2.83
C LEU A 275 12.47 11.94 1.97
N PRO A 276 13.73 12.19 2.40
CA PRO A 276 14.70 12.96 1.60
C PRO A 276 15.09 12.28 0.27
N TYR A 277 14.90 10.96 0.20
CA TYR A 277 15.27 10.15 -0.95
C TYR A 277 14.11 9.94 -1.93
N ASN A 278 12.94 10.53 -1.69
CA ASN A 278 11.75 10.33 -2.51
C ASN A 278 11.33 8.84 -2.60
N VAL A 279 11.58 8.08 -1.54
CA VAL A 279 11.07 6.72 -1.37
C VAL A 279 9.89 6.81 -0.40
N GLN A 280 8.73 6.34 -0.85
CA GLN A 280 7.49 6.42 -0.09
C GLN A 280 7.32 5.15 0.76
N VAL A 281 6.66 5.30 1.90
CA VAL A 281 6.21 4.21 2.76
C VAL A 281 4.70 4.33 2.90
N SER A 282 3.99 3.20 2.89
CA SER A 282 2.56 3.15 3.20
C SER A 282 2.24 1.93 4.06
N VAL A 283 1.17 2.04 4.86
CA VAL A 283 0.69 0.97 5.75
C VAL A 283 -0.79 0.76 5.48
N ILE A 284 -1.19 -0.49 5.28
CA ILE A 284 -2.60 -0.89 5.22
C ILE A 284 -2.98 -1.64 6.48
N TYR A 285 -4.19 -1.38 6.98
CA TYR A 285 -4.76 -2.05 8.16
C TYR A 285 -6.00 -2.84 7.75
N PRO A 286 -5.85 -4.06 7.21
CA PRO A 286 -6.99 -4.89 6.92
C PRO A 286 -7.73 -5.29 8.22
N PRO A 287 -9.07 -5.28 8.20
CA PRO A 287 -9.88 -5.99 9.18
C PRO A 287 -9.85 -7.50 8.87
N ASN A 288 -10.71 -8.28 9.53
CA ASN A 288 -10.87 -9.70 9.20
C ASN A 288 -11.15 -9.86 7.71
N THR A 289 -10.30 -10.64 7.05
CA THR A 289 -10.34 -10.81 5.59
C THR A 289 -10.48 -12.30 5.28
N ASN A 290 -11.43 -12.63 4.41
CA ASN A 290 -11.72 -14.01 4.02
C ASN A 290 -10.56 -14.62 3.24
N THR A 291 -9.61 -15.18 3.96
CA THR A 291 -8.40 -15.83 3.46
C THR A 291 -8.29 -17.21 4.07
N GLU A 292 -7.58 -18.13 3.42
CA GLU A 292 -7.26 -19.42 4.03
C GLU A 292 -6.57 -19.30 5.40
N GLY A 293 -5.76 -18.25 5.60
CA GLY A 293 -5.11 -17.99 6.88
C GLY A 293 -6.14 -17.73 7.98
N TYR A 294 -7.08 -16.84 7.71
CA TYR A 294 -8.17 -16.52 8.64
C TYR A 294 -9.10 -17.72 8.89
N GLN A 295 -9.37 -18.54 7.86
CA GLN A 295 -10.17 -19.76 8.05
C GLN A 295 -9.50 -20.76 8.99
N ARG A 296 -8.17 -20.91 8.93
CA ARG A 296 -7.43 -21.75 9.89
C ARG A 296 -7.42 -21.15 11.28
N GLU A 297 -7.26 -19.83 11.37
CA GLU A 297 -7.29 -19.07 12.62
C GLU A 297 -8.60 -19.32 13.38
N ILE A 298 -9.76 -19.25 12.71
CA ILE A 298 -11.07 -19.47 13.33
C ILE A 298 -11.18 -20.84 14.02
N LEU A 299 -10.51 -21.88 13.50
CA LEU A 299 -10.58 -23.25 14.04
C LEU A 299 -10.04 -23.33 15.47
N THR A 300 -8.99 -22.57 15.78
CA THR A 300 -8.32 -22.58 17.09
C THR A 300 -8.64 -21.34 17.92
N MET A 301 -9.42 -20.40 17.39
CA MET A 301 -9.75 -19.14 18.06
C MET A 301 -10.64 -19.36 19.31
N PRO A 302 -10.23 -18.85 20.49
CA PRO A 302 -11.04 -18.93 21.70
C PRO A 302 -12.39 -18.18 21.56
N GLU A 303 -13.39 -18.57 22.34
CA GLU A 303 -14.74 -18.01 22.27
C GLU A 303 -14.78 -16.49 22.53
N GLU A 304 -13.98 -16.01 23.48
CA GLU A 304 -13.87 -14.58 23.82
C GLU A 304 -13.39 -13.76 22.62
N LEU A 305 -12.34 -14.26 21.96
CA LEU A 305 -11.76 -13.59 20.80
C LEU A 305 -12.71 -13.66 19.61
N LYS A 306 -13.45 -14.76 19.43
CA LYS A 306 -14.50 -14.84 18.40
C LYS A 306 -15.57 -13.75 18.60
N GLU A 307 -16.06 -13.57 19.82
CA GLU A 307 -17.07 -12.54 20.13
C GLU A 307 -16.51 -11.12 19.95
N ILE A 308 -15.27 -10.86 20.39
CA ILE A 308 -14.62 -9.54 20.23
C ILE A 308 -14.35 -9.22 18.75
N SER A 309 -13.72 -10.14 18.01
CA SER A 309 -13.30 -9.94 16.62
C SER A 309 -14.44 -9.98 15.62
N GLY A 310 -15.57 -10.62 15.95
CA GLY A 310 -16.74 -10.73 15.08
C GLY A 310 -17.42 -9.40 14.76
N THR A 311 -17.14 -8.35 15.54
CA THR A 311 -17.70 -7.00 15.33
C THR A 311 -17.21 -6.34 14.03
N ALA A 312 -16.00 -6.68 13.56
CA ALA A 312 -15.33 -5.96 12.47
C ALA A 312 -15.78 -6.32 11.04
N GLY A 313 -16.74 -7.24 10.90
CA GLY A 313 -17.19 -7.76 9.60
C GLY A 313 -16.12 -8.59 8.88
N LEU A 314 -16.47 -9.16 7.71
CA LEU A 314 -15.57 -9.99 6.91
C LEU A 314 -15.43 -9.43 5.49
N PHE A 315 -14.20 -9.07 5.12
CA PHE A 315 -13.90 -8.45 3.83
C PHE A 315 -13.31 -9.45 2.84
N LYS A 316 -13.49 -9.18 1.53
CA LYS A 316 -12.84 -9.96 0.47
C LYS A 316 -11.40 -9.47 0.24
N PRO A 317 -10.42 -10.36 0.00
CA PRO A 317 -9.04 -9.97 -0.32
C PRO A 317 -8.93 -8.98 -1.48
N GLU A 318 -9.79 -9.13 -2.50
CA GLU A 318 -9.81 -8.26 -3.67
C GLU A 318 -10.21 -6.83 -3.31
N THR A 319 -11.18 -6.66 -2.40
CA THR A 319 -11.57 -5.34 -1.89
C THR A 319 -10.43 -4.69 -1.13
N VAL A 320 -9.70 -5.46 -0.31
CA VAL A 320 -8.52 -4.98 0.43
C VAL A 320 -7.44 -4.50 -0.53
N ALA A 321 -7.14 -5.30 -1.57
CA ALA A 321 -6.15 -4.96 -2.58
C ALA A 321 -6.54 -3.71 -3.39
N GLU A 322 -7.78 -3.61 -3.86
CA GLU A 322 -8.23 -2.44 -4.62
C GLU A 322 -8.24 -1.15 -3.78
N CYS A 323 -8.64 -1.24 -2.51
CA CYS A 323 -8.52 -0.12 -1.56
C CYS A 323 -7.06 0.32 -1.39
N LEU A 324 -6.12 -0.64 -1.27
CA LEU A 324 -4.69 -0.34 -1.22
C LEU A 324 -4.26 0.44 -2.46
N ILE A 325 -4.47 -0.11 -3.65
CA ILE A 325 -3.96 0.50 -4.89
C ILE A 325 -4.56 1.90 -5.11
N CYS A 326 -5.84 2.10 -4.77
CA CYS A 326 -6.50 3.41 -4.84
C CYS A 326 -5.90 4.44 -3.87
N ASN A 327 -5.50 4.03 -2.66
CA ASN A 327 -4.86 4.94 -1.71
C ASN A 327 -3.40 5.22 -2.08
N LEU A 328 -2.69 4.22 -2.62
CA LEU A 328 -1.34 4.39 -3.13
C LEU A 328 -1.31 5.44 -4.25
N SER A 329 -2.23 5.37 -5.22
CA SER A 329 -2.31 6.35 -6.32
C SER A 329 -2.57 7.79 -5.86
N ARG A 330 -3.13 7.97 -4.66
CA ARG A 330 -3.33 9.27 -4.00
C ARG A 330 -2.14 9.71 -3.15
N GLY A 331 -1.13 8.85 -3.01
CA GLY A 331 0.06 9.10 -2.20
C GLY A 331 -0.21 9.02 -0.70
N ASN A 332 -1.29 8.36 -0.29
CA ASN A 332 -1.70 8.24 1.11
C ASN A 332 -0.73 7.32 1.86
N TYR A 333 -0.39 7.72 3.09
CA TYR A 333 0.42 6.89 3.98
C TYR A 333 -0.40 5.70 4.51
N HIS A 334 -1.61 5.97 5.00
CA HIS A 334 -2.48 4.93 5.56
C HIS A 334 -3.56 4.48 4.57
N THR A 335 -3.85 3.18 4.58
CA THR A 335 -5.07 2.61 4.01
C THR A 335 -5.89 1.95 5.11
N CYS A 336 -7.00 2.58 5.45
CA CYS A 336 -8.00 2.05 6.37
C CYS A 336 -9.22 1.57 5.59
N ILE A 337 -9.84 0.48 6.02
CA ILE A 337 -10.92 -0.20 5.27
C ILE A 337 -12.19 -0.22 6.10
N GLY A 338 -13.30 0.18 5.48
CA GLY A 338 -14.59 0.29 6.16
C GLY A 338 -14.65 1.46 7.15
N LEU A 339 -15.83 1.63 7.75
CA LEU A 339 -16.08 2.71 8.71
C LEU A 339 -15.29 2.52 10.01
N GLU A 340 -15.23 1.29 10.51
CA GLU A 340 -14.46 0.98 11.72
C GLU A 340 -12.96 1.15 11.52
N GLY A 341 -12.43 0.72 10.37
CA GLY A 341 -11.04 0.98 10.02
C GLY A 341 -10.74 2.48 9.93
N MET A 342 -11.66 3.27 9.36
CA MET A 342 -11.51 4.74 9.32
C MET A 342 -11.52 5.34 10.73
N ALA A 343 -12.43 4.89 11.60
CA ALA A 343 -12.49 5.34 12.99
C ALA A 343 -11.22 4.99 13.76
N LEU A 344 -10.71 3.76 13.61
CA LEU A 344 -9.43 3.33 14.17
C LEU A 344 -8.26 4.12 13.58
N GLY A 345 -8.28 4.42 12.28
CA GLY A 345 -7.30 5.27 11.61
C GLY A 345 -7.22 6.66 12.24
N ILE A 346 -8.35 7.30 12.50
CA ILE A 346 -8.39 8.60 13.18
C ILE A 346 -7.92 8.47 14.63
N LEU A 347 -8.47 7.52 15.38
CA LEU A 347 -8.16 7.34 16.79
C LEU A 347 -6.68 7.03 17.03
N SER A 348 -6.10 6.28 16.10
CA SER A 348 -4.73 5.81 16.21
C SER A 348 -3.73 6.70 15.46
N ALA A 349 -4.16 7.76 14.76
CA ALA A 349 -3.32 8.59 13.87
C ALA A 349 -1.98 9.01 14.52
N GLY A 350 -2.00 9.45 15.78
CA GLY A 350 -0.78 9.72 16.54
C GLY A 350 0.18 10.68 15.82
N GLY A 351 1.45 10.29 15.71
CA GLY A 351 2.48 11.02 14.96
C GLY A 351 2.64 10.59 13.50
N ALA A 352 1.71 9.80 12.96
CA ALA A 352 1.81 9.30 11.60
C ALA A 352 1.62 10.42 10.57
N PRO A 353 2.28 10.33 9.40
CA PRO A 353 2.22 11.38 8.40
C PRO A 353 0.84 11.46 7.73
N GLU A 354 0.32 12.69 7.61
CA GLU A 354 -0.93 13.01 6.92
C GLU A 354 -0.67 14.09 5.86
N LYS A 355 -1.04 13.81 4.61
CA LYS A 355 -0.85 14.74 3.48
C LYS A 355 -2.14 15.49 3.14
N SER A 356 -3.29 14.97 3.54
CA SER A 356 -4.60 15.56 3.28
C SER A 356 -5.00 16.46 4.44
N PHE A 357 -5.05 17.78 4.18
CA PHE A 357 -5.52 18.76 5.16
C PHE A 357 -6.91 18.40 5.72
N LEU A 358 -7.82 17.90 4.86
CA LEU A 358 -9.16 17.52 5.29
C LEU A 358 -9.13 16.30 6.23
N GLN A 359 -8.25 15.33 5.97
CA GLN A 359 -8.10 14.16 6.85
C GLN A 359 -7.44 14.56 8.17
N ALA A 360 -6.43 15.43 8.15
CA ALA A 360 -5.82 15.98 9.36
C ALA A 360 -6.84 16.75 10.21
N ALA A 361 -7.66 17.60 9.59
CA ALA A 361 -8.73 18.31 10.27
C ALA A 361 -9.76 17.34 10.89
N ALA A 362 -10.18 16.32 10.14
CA ALA A 362 -11.06 15.28 10.65
C ALA A 362 -10.43 14.53 11.83
N GLN A 363 -9.14 14.23 11.78
CA GLN A 363 -8.42 13.59 12.89
C GLN A 363 -8.48 14.45 14.15
N VAL A 364 -8.16 15.74 14.05
CA VAL A 364 -8.18 16.67 15.19
C VAL A 364 -9.60 16.83 15.76
N LEU A 365 -10.60 17.01 14.90
CA LEU A 365 -11.98 17.28 15.34
C LEU A 365 -12.68 16.05 15.92
N PHE A 366 -12.45 14.86 15.36
CA PHE A 366 -13.20 13.66 15.72
C PHE A 366 -12.45 12.69 16.64
N ALA A 367 -11.13 12.83 16.84
CA ALA A 367 -10.37 11.91 17.71
C ALA A 367 -10.94 11.80 19.13
N GLY A 368 -11.32 12.93 19.75
CA GLY A 368 -11.91 12.92 21.09
C GLY A 368 -13.25 12.18 21.16
N LEU A 369 -14.13 12.39 20.17
CA LEU A 369 -15.42 11.71 20.07
C LEU A 369 -15.23 10.20 19.84
N LEU A 370 -14.38 9.83 18.89
CA LEU A 370 -14.08 8.43 18.59
C LEU A 370 -13.41 7.74 19.78
N ARG A 371 -12.60 8.47 20.57
CA ARG A 371 -12.03 7.96 21.81
C ARG A 371 -13.10 7.62 22.85
N ALA A 372 -14.12 8.46 22.99
CA ALA A 372 -15.25 8.21 23.88
C ALA A 372 -16.04 6.96 23.46
N ILE A 373 -16.31 6.81 22.16
CA ILE A 373 -16.92 5.59 21.61
C ILE A 373 -16.04 4.37 21.91
N MET A 374 -14.74 4.47 21.70
CA MET A 374 -13.81 3.38 21.98
C MET A 374 -13.77 2.97 23.46
N LEU A 375 -13.97 3.89 24.41
CA LEU A 375 -14.09 3.52 25.84
C LEU A 375 -15.28 2.59 26.09
N ILE A 376 -16.40 2.82 25.40
CA ILE A 376 -17.58 1.96 25.48
C ILE A 376 -17.26 0.56 24.92
N TYR A 377 -16.60 0.49 23.76
CA TYR A 377 -16.14 -0.78 23.19
C TYR A 377 -15.18 -1.52 24.11
N ILE A 378 -14.20 -0.82 24.72
CA ILE A 378 -13.27 -1.44 25.69
C ILE A 378 -14.04 -1.96 26.91
N GLY A 379 -15.03 -1.21 27.41
CA GLY A 379 -15.91 -1.67 28.48
C GLY A 379 -16.66 -2.95 28.10
N HIS A 380 -17.18 -3.01 26.89
CA HIS A 380 -17.85 -4.18 26.34
C HIS A 380 -16.89 -5.38 26.18
N PHE A 381 -15.69 -5.18 25.63
CA PHE A 381 -14.67 -6.24 25.52
C PHE A 381 -14.25 -6.77 26.88
N ASN A 382 -14.05 -5.89 27.87
CA ASN A 382 -13.76 -6.29 29.24
C ASN A 382 -14.90 -7.11 29.86
N TRP A 383 -16.15 -6.77 29.55
CA TRP A 383 -17.31 -7.55 29.96
C TRP A 383 -17.32 -8.94 29.30
N ILE A 384 -17.03 -9.05 28.00
CA ILE A 384 -16.89 -10.35 27.30
C ILE A 384 -15.84 -11.22 28.00
N VAL A 385 -14.64 -10.68 28.24
CA VAL A 385 -13.56 -11.43 28.91
C VAL A 385 -14.00 -11.92 30.30
N LYS A 386 -14.68 -11.08 31.09
CA LYS A 386 -15.23 -11.49 32.39
C LYS A 386 -16.28 -12.58 32.26
N LYS A 387 -17.24 -12.42 31.34
CA LYS A 387 -18.34 -13.37 31.07
C LYS A 387 -17.79 -14.77 30.82
N TYR A 388 -16.80 -14.92 29.95
CA TYR A 388 -16.24 -16.23 29.65
C TYR A 388 -15.31 -16.77 30.73
N ARG A 389 -14.58 -15.92 31.47
CA ARG A 389 -13.87 -16.35 32.66
C ARG A 389 -14.82 -17.01 33.67
N PHE A 390 -15.97 -16.39 33.94
CA PHE A 390 -17.00 -16.98 34.82
C PHE A 390 -17.55 -18.29 34.25
N LYS A 391 -17.80 -18.35 32.93
CA LYS A 391 -18.26 -19.58 32.26
C LYS A 391 -17.28 -20.76 32.48
N ARG A 392 -15.97 -20.52 32.40
CA ARG A 392 -14.94 -21.54 32.65
C ARG A 392 -14.91 -21.99 34.12
N GLN A 393 -14.97 -21.05 35.06
CA GLN A 393 -15.00 -21.35 36.50
C GLN A 393 -16.21 -22.17 36.97
N ILE A 394 -17.32 -22.15 36.23
CA ILE A 394 -18.52 -22.95 36.53
C ILE A 394 -18.43 -24.34 35.89
N SER A 395 -17.58 -24.50 34.87
CA SER A 395 -17.41 -25.75 34.12
C SER A 395 -16.28 -26.63 34.68
N ASP A 396 -15.36 -26.04 35.45
CA ASP A 396 -14.33 -26.70 36.26
C ASP A 396 -14.87 -27.03 37.66
#